data_AF-A0A1G1YHZ4-F1
#
_entry.id   AF-A0A1G1YHZ4-F1
#
_cell.length_a   1.000
_cell.length_b   1.000
_cell.length_c   1.000
_cell.angle_alpha   90.00
_cell.angle_beta   90.00
_cell.angle_gamma   90.00
#
_symmetry.space_group_name_H-M   'P 1'
#
loop_
_entity.id
_entity.type
_entity.pdbx_description
1 polymer ?
#
loop_
_entity_poly.entity_id
_entity_poly.type
_entity_poly.pdbx_seq_one_letter_code
_entity_poly.pdbx_strand_id
1 'polypeptide(L)'
;MNLNEKFDLILGDIAFHMMPFKDLDKVLVRLKKILKKDGVIVHRSWMRKKGHFKDLAKFLKNEYPKLRKKKIPSFTILVLPFLMYYYDEKKDQVLFAQNLKDFKKFVDRGLLPKKDYDNFDYFLNAYFLPMTYPLKPRFEAKLKKYFKINKILKGADWYRDYALMYVLGQK
;
A
#
# COMPACT_ATOMS: atom_id res chain seq x y z
N MET A 1 -18.09 15.61 -5.36
CA MET A 1 -18.24 15.20 -6.76
C MET A 1 -19.32 14.13 -6.83
N ASN A 2 -20.49 14.47 -7.36
CA ASN A 2 -21.50 13.48 -7.75
C ASN A 2 -21.30 13.25 -9.24
N LEU A 3 -20.87 12.04 -9.61
CA LEU A 3 -20.84 11.63 -11.00
C LEU A 3 -22.25 11.12 -11.33
N ASN A 4 -22.86 11.69 -12.36
CA ASN A 4 -24.19 11.27 -12.82
C ASN A 4 -24.09 10.00 -13.69
N GLU A 5 -22.91 9.73 -14.24
CA GLU A 5 -22.63 8.57 -15.07
C GLU A 5 -22.25 7.34 -14.25
N LYS A 6 -22.64 6.16 -14.76
CA LYS A 6 -22.21 4.87 -14.23
C LYS A 6 -21.17 4.25 -15.16
N PHE A 7 -20.19 3.57 -14.58
CA PHE A 7 -19.04 3.01 -15.27
C PHE A 7 -19.12 1.48 -15.34
N ASP A 8 -18.68 0.92 -16.47
CA ASP A 8 -18.48 -0.52 -16.66
C ASP A 8 -17.19 -0.99 -15.98
N LEU A 9 -16.17 -0.13 -15.91
CA LEU A 9 -14.87 -0.43 -15.33
C LEU A 9 -14.38 0.75 -14.49
N ILE A 10 -13.96 0.45 -13.26
CA ILE A 10 -13.27 1.40 -12.39
C ILE A 10 -11.90 0.81 -12.06
N LEU A 11 -10.85 1.56 -12.37
CA LEU A 11 -9.47 1.19 -12.07
C LEU A 11 -8.94 2.01 -10.90
N GLY A 12 -8.24 1.35 -9.98
CA GLY A 12 -7.57 2.05 -8.89
C GLY A 12 -6.25 1.39 -8.54
N ASP A 13 -5.19 2.18 -8.43
CA ASP A 13 -3.91 1.70 -7.96
C ASP A 13 -3.54 2.35 -6.63
N ILE A 14 -3.50 1.56 -5.56
CA ILE A 14 -3.17 1.98 -4.20
C ILE A 14 -4.11 3.07 -3.62
N ALA A 15 -5.11 3.52 -4.37
CA ALA A 15 -6.04 4.59 -4.00
C ALA A 15 -6.71 4.42 -2.62
N PHE A 16 -7.07 3.20 -2.22
CA PHE A 16 -7.68 2.96 -0.89
C PHE A 16 -6.71 3.15 0.27
N HIS A 17 -5.40 3.25 0.00
CA HIS A 17 -4.38 3.53 0.99
C HIS A 17 -4.18 5.02 1.23
N MET A 18 -4.61 5.90 0.32
CA MET A 18 -4.40 7.35 0.38
C MET A 18 -5.44 8.08 1.25
N MET A 19 -5.88 7.46 2.34
CA MET A 19 -6.87 8.02 3.28
C MET A 19 -6.84 7.24 4.60
N PRO A 20 -7.34 7.80 5.71
CA PRO A 20 -7.57 7.03 6.94
C PRO A 20 -8.53 5.85 6.73
N PHE A 21 -8.28 4.71 7.38
CA PHE A 21 -9.01 3.47 7.08
C PHE A 21 -10.50 3.54 7.45
N LYS A 22 -10.82 4.38 8.44
CA LYS A 22 -12.20 4.71 8.83
C LYS A 22 -13.01 5.32 7.67
N ASP A 23 -12.36 6.10 6.80
CA ASP A 23 -13.04 6.83 5.72
C ASP A 23 -13.27 5.98 4.46
N LEU A 24 -12.67 4.78 4.38
CA LEU A 24 -12.84 3.87 3.25
C LEU A 24 -14.32 3.54 2.97
N ASP A 25 -15.18 3.49 3.99
CA ASP A 25 -16.61 3.20 3.78
C ASP A 25 -17.30 4.28 2.94
N LYS A 26 -16.91 5.55 3.12
CA LYS A 26 -17.46 6.68 2.35
C LYS A 26 -17.11 6.54 0.86
N VAL A 27 -15.90 6.04 0.56
CA VAL A 27 -15.45 5.78 -0.81
C VAL A 27 -16.19 4.59 -1.40
N LEU A 28 -16.26 3.47 -0.69
CA LEU A 28 -16.93 2.26 -1.17
C LEU A 28 -18.43 2.48 -1.46
N VAL A 29 -19.12 3.27 -0.63
CA VAL A 29 -20.52 3.68 -0.89
C VAL A 29 -20.65 4.46 -2.20
N ARG A 30 -19.74 5.39 -2.46
CA ARG A 30 -19.76 6.18 -3.71
C ARG A 30 -19.46 5.31 -4.92
N LEU A 31 -18.45 4.46 -4.83
CA LEU A 31 -18.10 3.50 -5.88
C LEU A 31 -19.27 2.58 -6.22
N LYS A 32 -20.02 2.11 -5.22
CA LYS A 32 -21.20 1.26 -5.45
C LYS A 32 -22.28 1.96 -6.28
N LYS A 33 -22.48 3.27 -6.05
CA LYS A 33 -23.49 4.07 -6.77
C LYS A 33 -23.13 4.31 -8.23
N ILE A 34 -21.84 4.51 -8.52
CA ILE A 34 -21.35 4.83 -9.86
C ILE A 34 -20.94 3.59 -10.67
N LEU A 35 -21.00 2.39 -10.10
CA LEU A 35 -20.71 1.15 -10.82
C LEU A 35 -22.00 0.61 -11.46
N LYS A 36 -21.95 0.24 -12.74
CA LYS A 36 -23.07 -0.45 -13.42
C LYS A 36 -23.33 -1.84 -12.80
N LYS A 37 -24.49 -2.43 -13.10
CA LYS A 37 -24.91 -3.74 -12.56
C LYS A 37 -23.87 -4.84 -12.83
N ASP A 38 -23.38 -4.90 -14.07
CA ASP A 38 -22.37 -5.86 -14.51
C ASP A 38 -20.96 -5.26 -14.57
N GLY A 39 -20.81 -4.04 -14.04
CA GLY A 39 -19.53 -3.36 -13.98
C GLY A 39 -18.58 -3.99 -12.97
N VAL A 40 -17.28 -3.78 -13.17
CA VAL A 40 -16.23 -4.28 -12.30
C VAL A 40 -15.31 -3.18 -11.79
N ILE A 41 -14.81 -3.34 -10.56
CA ILE A 41 -13.72 -2.55 -10.01
C ILE A 41 -12.48 -3.42 -9.98
N VAL A 42 -11.40 -2.96 -10.59
CA VAL A 42 -10.08 -3.60 -10.48
C VAL A 42 -9.19 -2.69 -9.66
N HIS A 43 -8.84 -3.13 -8.45
CA HIS A 43 -8.07 -2.33 -7.52
C HIS A 43 -6.85 -3.06 -6.97
N ARG A 44 -5.65 -2.49 -7.13
CA ARG A 44 -4.44 -2.97 -6.47
C ARG A 44 -4.29 -2.35 -5.10
N SER A 45 -4.07 -3.19 -4.09
CA SER A 45 -3.97 -2.79 -2.69
C SER A 45 -2.77 -3.43 -2.00
N TRP A 46 -2.19 -2.69 -1.08
CA TRP A 46 -1.06 -3.08 -0.23
C TRP A 46 -1.56 -3.59 1.14
N MET A 47 -1.22 -4.82 1.50
CA MET A 47 -1.71 -5.50 2.69
C MET A 47 -0.60 -5.86 3.67
N ARG A 48 -0.82 -5.48 4.92
CA ARG A 48 -0.02 -5.95 6.06
C ARG A 48 -0.24 -7.44 6.28
N LYS A 49 0.86 -8.17 6.45
CA LYS A 49 0.87 -9.48 7.11
C LYS A 49 1.24 -9.33 8.59
N LYS A 50 0.70 -10.19 9.45
CA LYS A 50 1.11 -10.23 10.86
C LYS A 50 2.59 -10.60 10.95
N GLY A 51 3.34 -9.91 11.82
CA GLY A 51 4.67 -10.34 12.27
C GLY A 51 5.85 -10.13 11.31
N HIS A 52 5.67 -9.59 10.10
CA HIS A 52 6.77 -9.41 9.14
C HIS A 52 7.34 -7.98 9.17
N PHE A 53 8.65 -7.84 8.94
CA PHE A 53 9.40 -6.57 8.84
C PHE A 53 9.29 -5.54 9.98
N LYS A 54 9.01 -5.97 11.23
CA LYS A 54 9.21 -5.10 12.41
C LYS A 54 10.68 -4.74 12.68
N ASP A 55 11.62 -5.48 12.08
CA ASP A 55 13.07 -5.22 12.18
C ASP A 55 13.64 -4.81 10.82
N LEU A 56 13.62 -3.50 10.57
CA LEU A 56 14.12 -2.91 9.34
C LEU A 56 15.65 -3.04 9.21
N ALA A 57 16.39 -3.03 10.32
CA ALA A 57 17.84 -3.20 10.31
C ALA A 57 18.22 -4.61 9.79
N LYS A 58 17.52 -5.65 10.28
CA LYS A 58 17.70 -7.02 9.81
C LYS A 58 17.36 -7.17 8.33
N PHE A 59 16.30 -6.52 7.85
CA PHE A 59 15.96 -6.50 6.42
C PHE A 59 17.07 -5.85 5.58
N LEU A 60 17.53 -4.66 5.99
CA LEU A 60 18.58 -3.92 5.29
C LEU A 60 19.92 -4.67 5.25
N LYS A 61 20.25 -5.44 6.30
CA LYS A 61 21.47 -6.24 6.34
C LYS A 61 21.38 -7.49 5.46
N ASN A 62 20.24 -8.19 5.46
CA ASN A 62 20.15 -9.56 4.93
C ASN A 62 19.44 -9.66 3.58
N GLU A 63 18.35 -8.93 3.38
CA GLU A 63 17.48 -9.09 2.21
C GLU A 63 17.68 -7.99 1.17
N TYR A 64 17.88 -6.75 1.62
CA TYR A 64 18.11 -5.61 0.75
C TYR A 64 19.26 -5.82 -0.26
N PRO A 65 20.46 -6.32 0.13
CA PRO A 65 21.56 -6.53 -0.82
C PRO A 65 21.23 -7.61 -1.85
N LYS A 66 20.49 -8.66 -1.46
CA LYS A 66 20.06 -9.73 -2.38
C LYS A 66 19.10 -9.20 -3.44
N LEU A 67 18.14 -8.37 -3.05
CA LEU A 67 17.16 -7.76 -3.97
C LEU A 67 17.82 -6.74 -4.90
N ARG A 68 18.82 -6.00 -4.40
CA ARG A 68 19.62 -5.07 -5.20
C ARG A 68 20.42 -5.76 -6.31
N LYS A 69 20.98 -6.94 -6.05
CA LYS A 69 21.67 -7.75 -7.07
C LYS A 69 20.73 -8.19 -8.21
N LYS A 70 19.42 -8.28 -7.95
CA LYS A 70 18.39 -8.55 -8.95
C LYS A 70 17.98 -7.32 -9.77
N LYS A 71 18.69 -6.19 -9.62
CA LYS A 71 18.42 -4.91 -10.31
C LYS A 71 17.02 -4.34 -10.06
N ILE A 72 16.39 -4.69 -8.93
CA ILE A 72 15.10 -4.11 -8.54
C ILE A 72 15.34 -2.67 -8.04
N PRO A 73 14.52 -1.68 -8.44
CA PRO A 73 14.67 -0.30 -7.99
C PRO A 73 14.63 -0.16 -6.47
N SER A 74 15.45 0.72 -5.89
CA SER A 74 15.56 0.90 -4.43
C SER A 74 14.20 1.25 -3.80
N PHE A 75 13.46 2.17 -4.42
CA PHE A 75 12.12 2.54 -3.96
C PHE A 75 11.20 1.32 -3.82
N THR A 76 11.14 0.50 -4.87
CA THR A 76 10.35 -0.73 -4.92
C THR A 76 10.75 -1.74 -3.84
N ILE A 77 12.03 -1.78 -3.47
CA ILE A 77 12.53 -2.65 -2.39
C ILE A 77 12.16 -2.09 -1.00
N LEU A 78 12.25 -0.77 -0.82
CA LEU A 78 12.21 -0.13 0.50
C LEU A 78 10.81 0.27 0.95
N VAL A 79 9.87 0.55 0.03
CA VAL A 79 8.57 1.16 0.38
C VAL A 79 7.74 0.29 1.32
N LEU A 80 7.67 -1.02 1.08
CA LEU A 80 6.89 -1.93 1.94
C LEU A 80 7.55 -2.18 3.31
N PRO A 81 8.86 -2.49 3.41
CA PRO A 81 9.55 -2.54 4.70
C PRO A 81 9.43 -1.23 5.50
N PHE A 82 9.53 -0.08 4.82
CA PHE A 82 9.33 1.23 5.44
C PHE A 82 7.91 1.36 6.01
N LEU A 83 6.89 1.07 5.20
CA LEU A 83 5.49 1.12 5.64
C LEU A 83 5.26 0.21 6.84
N MET A 84 5.83 -1.00 6.84
CA MET A 84 5.65 -1.95 7.93
C MET A 84 6.35 -1.54 9.23
N TYR A 85 7.54 -0.96 9.12
CA TYR A 85 8.33 -0.54 10.26
C TYR A 85 7.72 0.69 10.95
N TYR A 86 7.22 1.65 10.17
CA TYR A 86 6.69 2.92 10.65
C TYR A 86 5.17 2.95 10.84
N TYR A 87 4.50 1.80 10.75
CA TYR A 87 3.06 1.72 10.90
C TYR A 87 2.60 1.93 12.35
N ASP A 88 1.77 2.95 12.55
CA ASP A 88 1.08 3.22 13.80
C ASP A 88 -0.19 2.35 13.87
N GLU A 89 -0.16 1.30 14.69
CA GLU A 89 -1.30 0.38 14.84
C GLU A 89 -2.54 1.06 15.47
N LYS A 90 -2.36 2.09 16.30
CA LYS A 90 -3.47 2.81 16.95
C LYS A 90 -4.19 3.70 15.95
N LYS A 91 -3.44 4.35 15.06
CA LYS A 91 -3.99 5.26 14.04
C LYS A 91 -4.29 4.58 12.69
N ASP A 92 -3.83 3.34 12.51
CA ASP A 92 -3.90 2.57 11.25
C ASP A 92 -3.28 3.31 10.06
N GLN A 93 -2.12 3.93 10.27
CA GLN A 93 -1.49 4.76 9.25
C GLN A 93 0.04 4.79 9.31
N VAL A 94 0.64 5.21 8.22
CA VAL A 94 2.05 5.63 8.10
C VAL A 94 2.08 7.04 7.55
N LEU A 95 2.95 7.89 8.11
CA LEU A 95 3.21 9.23 7.61
C LEU A 95 4.60 9.27 6.99
N PHE A 96 4.69 9.24 5.66
CA PHE A 96 5.96 9.10 4.96
C PHE A 96 6.95 10.21 5.31
N ALA A 97 6.59 11.47 5.00
CA ALA A 97 7.48 12.61 5.19
C ALA A 97 8.00 12.73 6.64
N GLN A 98 7.15 12.46 7.64
CA GLN A 98 7.53 12.54 9.05
C GLN A 98 8.53 11.46 9.47
N ASN A 99 8.47 10.27 8.85
CA ASN A 99 9.33 9.14 9.18
C ASN A 99 10.66 9.16 8.40
N LEU A 100 10.82 10.01 7.38
CA LEU A 100 12.06 10.12 6.60
C LEU A 100 13.27 10.55 7.44
N LYS A 101 13.07 11.41 8.46
CA LYS A 101 14.14 11.82 9.38
C LYS A 101 14.65 10.64 10.20
N ASP A 102 13.75 9.81 10.75
CA ASP A 102 14.15 8.60 11.47
C ASP A 102 14.77 7.57 10.53
N PHE A 103 14.28 7.46 9.29
CA PHE A 103 14.82 6.53 8.30
C PHE A 103 16.27 6.86 7.91
N LYS A 104 16.67 8.14 7.98
CA LYS A 104 18.05 8.56 7.74
C LYS A 104 19.07 7.90 8.66
N LYS A 105 18.68 7.49 9.88
CA LYS A 105 19.57 6.80 10.82
C LYS A 105 20.16 5.51 10.25
N PHE A 106 19.49 4.87 9.28
CA PHE A 106 20.02 3.68 8.62
C PHE A 106 21.13 4.00 7.62
N VAL A 107 21.17 5.22 7.09
CA VAL A 107 22.31 5.75 6.32
C VAL A 107 23.49 6.00 7.26
N ASP A 108 23.24 6.68 8.38
CA ASP A 108 24.28 7.02 9.36
C ASP A 108 24.94 5.76 9.95
N ARG A 109 24.21 4.65 10.02
CA ARG A 109 24.70 3.33 10.46
C ARG A 109 25.33 2.48 9.35
N GLY A 110 25.41 3.00 8.12
CA GLY A 110 25.96 2.26 6.96
C GLY A 110 25.10 1.10 6.47
N LEU A 111 23.84 0.99 6.89
CA LEU A 111 22.92 -0.08 6.50
C LEU A 111 22.16 0.23 5.20
N LEU A 112 22.02 1.51 4.86
CA LEU A 112 21.35 1.99 3.66
C LEU A 112 22.29 2.94 2.90
N PRO A 113 22.59 2.70 1.61
CA PRO A 113 23.39 3.64 0.83
C PRO A 113 22.70 5.00 0.71
N LYS A 114 23.45 6.09 0.88
CA LYS A 114 22.93 7.46 0.83
C LYS A 114 22.12 7.73 -0.45
N LYS A 115 22.62 7.31 -1.61
CA LYS A 115 21.91 7.48 -2.90
C LYS A 115 20.52 6.84 -2.93
N ASP A 116 20.34 5.74 -2.20
CA ASP A 116 19.07 5.01 -2.17
C ASP A 116 18.08 5.66 -1.21
N TYR A 117 18.59 6.24 -0.12
CA TYR A 117 17.84 7.14 0.74
C TYR A 117 17.43 8.41 0.00
N ASP A 118 18.35 9.10 -0.68
CA ASP A 118 18.06 10.35 -1.38
C ASP A 118 16.94 10.16 -2.43
N ASN A 119 16.98 9.03 -3.16
CA ASN A 119 15.91 8.67 -4.09
C ASN A 119 14.57 8.42 -3.37
N PHE A 120 14.61 7.73 -2.23
CA PHE A 120 13.42 7.46 -1.42
C PHE A 120 12.83 8.75 -0.83
N ASP A 121 13.68 9.67 -0.37
CA ASP A 121 13.32 10.99 0.14
C ASP A 121 12.68 11.84 -0.95
N TYR A 122 13.29 11.93 -2.13
CA TYR A 122 12.74 12.63 -3.29
C TYR A 122 11.30 12.20 -3.61
N PHE A 123 11.05 10.88 -3.60
CA PHE A 123 9.70 10.39 -3.89
C PHE A 123 8.71 10.61 -2.76
N LEU A 124 9.14 10.71 -1.50
CA LEU A 124 8.23 10.61 -0.35
C LEU A 124 8.12 11.87 0.51
N ASN A 125 9.05 12.81 0.36
CA ASN A 125 9.02 14.07 1.11
C ASN A 125 7.82 14.96 0.73
N ALA A 126 7.22 14.74 -0.45
CA ALA A 126 6.00 15.40 -0.90
C ALA A 126 4.71 14.78 -0.31
N TYR A 127 4.80 13.59 0.31
CA TYR A 127 3.65 12.85 0.79
C TYR A 127 3.42 13.08 2.29
N PHE A 128 2.64 14.13 2.59
CA PHE A 128 2.18 14.46 3.95
C PHE A 128 0.87 13.78 4.34
N LEU A 129 0.28 13.00 3.44
CA LEU A 129 -0.99 12.33 3.67
C LEU A 129 -0.81 11.04 4.49
N PRO A 130 -1.74 10.73 5.40
CA PRO A 130 -1.74 9.45 6.09
C PRO A 130 -2.05 8.32 5.12
N MET A 131 -1.13 7.36 5.04
CA MET A 131 -1.31 6.14 4.27
C MET A 131 -1.77 4.99 5.15
N THR A 132 -2.86 4.31 4.79
CA THR A 132 -3.26 3.10 5.51
C THR A 132 -2.57 1.87 4.95
N TYR A 133 -2.26 0.92 5.84
CA TYR A 133 -1.69 -0.37 5.45
C TYR A 133 -2.37 -1.49 6.26
N PRO A 134 -3.64 -1.80 5.93
CA PRO A 134 -4.49 -2.64 6.76
C PRO A 134 -4.08 -4.12 6.68
N LEU A 135 -4.51 -4.89 7.68
CA LEU A 135 -4.48 -6.35 7.61
C LEU A 135 -5.44 -6.85 6.53
N LYS A 136 -4.99 -7.81 5.71
CA LYS A 136 -5.80 -8.42 4.63
C LYS A 136 -7.22 -8.84 5.08
N PRO A 137 -7.41 -9.59 6.18
CA PRO A 137 -8.77 -9.98 6.60
C PRO A 137 -9.68 -8.79 6.91
N ARG A 138 -9.13 -7.73 7.52
CA ARG A 138 -9.89 -6.52 7.87
C ARG A 138 -10.32 -5.74 6.64
N PHE A 139 -9.40 -5.61 5.68
CA PHE A 139 -9.68 -4.96 4.40
C PHE A 139 -10.74 -5.73 3.60
N GLU A 140 -10.59 -7.04 3.49
CA GLU A 140 -11.53 -7.90 2.75
C GLU A 140 -12.92 -7.92 3.38
N ALA A 141 -13.02 -7.93 4.72
CA ALA A 141 -14.30 -7.79 5.40
C ALA A 141 -15.01 -6.47 5.03
N LYS A 142 -14.26 -5.37 4.94
CA LYS A 142 -14.81 -4.06 4.56
C LYS A 142 -15.28 -4.05 3.10
N LEU A 143 -14.48 -4.58 2.17
CA LEU A 143 -14.87 -4.72 0.77
C LEU A 143 -16.14 -5.57 0.61
N LYS A 144 -16.19 -6.72 1.30
CA LYS A 144 -17.33 -7.64 1.28
C LYS A 144 -18.61 -7.01 1.82
N LYS A 145 -18.57 -5.92 2.60
CA LYS A 145 -19.79 -5.21 3.00
C LYS A 145 -20.50 -4.56 1.80
N TYR A 146 -19.75 -4.11 0.80
CA TYR A 146 -20.27 -3.30 -0.32
C TYR A 146 -20.29 -4.03 -1.66
N PHE A 147 -19.34 -4.96 -1.87
CA PHE A 147 -19.10 -5.62 -3.16
C PHE A 147 -18.91 -7.12 -2.99
N LYS A 148 -19.05 -7.86 -4.10
CA LYS A 148 -18.63 -9.25 -4.19
C LYS A 148 -17.16 -9.26 -4.64
N ILE A 149 -16.30 -9.97 -3.91
CA ILE A 149 -14.92 -10.20 -4.37
C ILE A 149 -14.97 -11.36 -5.37
N ASN A 150 -14.85 -11.06 -6.66
CA ASN A 150 -14.90 -12.05 -7.73
C ASN A 150 -13.57 -12.80 -7.86
N LYS A 151 -12.45 -12.07 -7.82
CA LYS A 151 -11.09 -12.64 -7.92
C LYS A 151 -10.11 -11.84 -7.06
N ILE A 152 -9.07 -12.52 -6.60
CA ILE A 152 -7.88 -11.90 -6.01
C ILE A 152 -6.68 -12.39 -6.81
N LEU A 153 -5.99 -11.48 -7.49
CA LEU A 153 -4.85 -11.74 -8.35
C LEU A 153 -3.57 -11.24 -7.67
N LYS A 154 -2.44 -11.78 -8.12
CA LYS A 154 -1.10 -11.38 -7.68
C LYS A 154 -0.26 -11.01 -8.89
N GLY A 155 0.59 -10.00 -8.74
CA GLY A 155 1.58 -9.66 -9.76
C GLY A 155 2.77 -10.62 -9.78
N ALA A 156 3.76 -10.28 -10.62
CA ALA A 156 5.05 -10.97 -10.69
C ALA A 156 6.12 -10.34 -9.76
N ASP A 157 5.80 -9.25 -9.08
CA ASP A 157 6.73 -8.53 -8.21
C ASP A 157 7.22 -9.36 -7.03
N TRP A 158 8.41 -9.03 -6.51
CA TRP A 158 8.98 -9.69 -5.33
C TRP A 158 8.08 -9.58 -4.09
N TYR A 159 7.25 -8.55 -4.03
CA TYR A 159 6.29 -8.28 -2.97
C TYR A 159 4.85 -8.67 -3.32
N ARG A 160 4.62 -9.48 -4.35
CA ARG A 160 3.28 -9.84 -4.84
C ARG A 160 2.29 -10.35 -3.79
N ASP A 161 2.79 -10.92 -2.69
CA ASP A 161 1.93 -11.37 -1.59
C ASP A 161 1.47 -10.26 -0.64
N TYR A 162 2.06 -9.07 -0.78
CA TYR A 162 1.69 -7.83 -0.10
C TYR A 162 0.91 -6.90 -1.03
N ALA A 163 1.07 -7.00 -2.35
CA ALA A 163 0.32 -6.22 -3.32
C ALA A 163 -0.70 -7.09 -4.07
N LEU A 164 -1.92 -7.14 -3.55
CA LEU A 164 -3.01 -7.94 -4.11
C LEU A 164 -3.87 -7.08 -5.04
N MET A 165 -4.30 -7.66 -6.15
CA MET A 165 -5.26 -7.03 -7.06
C MET A 165 -6.64 -7.66 -6.86
N TYR A 166 -7.59 -6.84 -6.46
CA TYR A 166 -8.97 -7.22 -6.21
C TYR A 166 -9.83 -6.91 -7.42
N VAL A 167 -10.56 -7.92 -7.90
CA VAL A 167 -11.64 -7.75 -8.88
C VAL A 167 -12.96 -7.82 -8.14
N LEU A 168 -13.67 -6.70 -8.08
CA LEU A 168 -14.91 -6.53 -7.33
C LEU A 168 -16.08 -6.36 -8.30
N GLY A 169 -17.19 -7.04 -8.01
CA GLY A 169 -18.45 -6.87 -8.71
C GLY A 169 -19.55 -6.32 -7.79
N GLN A 170 -20.68 -5.96 -8.37
CA GLN A 170 -21.87 -5.58 -7.62
C GLN A 170 -22.35 -6.70 -6.69
N LYS A 171 -23.03 -6.29 -5.63
CA LYS A 171 -23.79 -7.14 -4.70
C LYS A 171 -25.27 -6.90 -4.89
#